data_AF-A0A7J2ZM04-F1
#
_entry.id   AF-A0A7J2ZM04-F1
#
_cell.length_a   1.000
_cell.length_b   1.000
_cell.length_c   1.000
_cell.angle_alpha   90.00
_cell.angle_beta   90.00
_cell.angle_gamma   90.00
#
_symmetry.space_group_name_H-M   'P 1'
#
loop_
_entity.id
_entity.type
_entity.pdbx_description
1 polymer ?
#
loop_
_entity_poly.entity_id
_entity_poly.type
_entity_poly.pdbx_seq_one_letter_code
_entity_poly.pdbx_strand_id
1 'polypeptide(L)' 'MEIAIIGTGYVGLTTGACLAHIGHKVICVDNDER' A
#
# COMPACT_ATOMS: atom_id res chain seq x y z
N MET A 1 7.50 -4.53 10.41
CA MET A 1 8.06 -3.31 9.78
C MET A 1 6.91 -2.40 9.40
N GLU A 2 7.11 -1.08 9.48
CA GLU A 2 6.15 -0.08 9.00
C GLU A 2 6.53 0.33 7.57
N ILE A 3 5.58 0.26 6.63
CA ILE A 3 5.80 0.48 5.21
C ILE A 3 4.79 1.50 4.70
N ALA A 4 5.28 2.54 4.01
CA ALA A 4 4.46 3.49 3.28
C ALA A 4 4.56 3.23 1.77
N ILE A 5 3.42 3.12 1.10
CA ILE A 5 3.32 2.97 -0.36
C ILE A 5 2.69 4.25 -0.91
N ILE A 6 3.38 4.89 -1.86
CA ILE A 6 2.89 6.07 -2.57
C ILE A 6 2.42 5.64 -3.97
N GLY A 7 1.12 5.81 -4.23
CA GLY A 7 0.41 5.31 -5.40
C GLY A 7 -0.34 4.00 -5.10
N THR A 8 -1.66 4.02 -5.28
CA THR A 8 -2.60 2.90 -5.03
C THR A 8 -3.22 2.34 -6.32
N GLY A 9 -2.56 2.53 -7.46
CA GLY A 9 -2.87 1.78 -8.68
C GLY A 9 -2.63 0.27 -8.52
N TYR A 10 -2.84 -0.49 -9.60
CA TYR A 10 -2.74 -1.96 -9.59
C TYR A 10 -1.46 -2.47 -8.88
N VAL A 11 -0.29 -1.92 -9.18
CA VAL A 11 0.96 -2.36 -8.56
C VAL A 11 0.97 -2.03 -7.06
N GLY A 12 0.77 -0.75 -6.70
CA GLY A 12 0.90 -0.31 -5.31
C GLY A 12 -0.11 -0.96 -4.37
N LEU A 13 -1.37 -1.11 -4.80
CA LEU A 13 -2.40 -1.74 -3.99
C LEU A 13 -2.14 -3.24 -3.81
N THR A 14 -1.78 -3.95 -4.89
CA THR A 14 -1.52 -5.40 -4.81
C THR A 14 -0.29 -5.69 -3.95
N THR A 15 0.77 -4.91 -4.12
CA THR A 15 1.97 -5.01 -3.28
C THR A 15 1.65 -4.69 -1.82
N GLY A 16 0.89 -3.63 -1.55
CA GLY A 16 0.48 -3.26 -0.20
C GLY A 16 -0.35 -4.35 0.48
N ALA A 17 -1.29 -4.95 -0.24
CA ALA A 17 -2.10 -6.06 0.26
C ALA A 17 -1.24 -7.29 0.60
N CYS A 18 -0.32 -7.68 -0.27
CA CYS A 18 0.61 -8.80 -0.01
C CYS A 18 1.52 -8.53 1.20
N LEU A 19 2.07 -7.31 1.31
CA LEU A 19 2.93 -6.93 2.44
C LEU A 19 2.15 -6.88 3.76
N ALA A 20 0.92 -6.40 3.76
CA ALA A 20 0.05 -6.42 4.92
C ALA A 20 -0.30 -7.87 5.33
N HIS A 21 -0.57 -8.74 4.35
CA HIS A 21 -0.89 -10.15 4.58
C HIS A 21 0.24 -10.91 5.30
N ILE A 22 1.51 -10.57 5.01
CA ILE A 22 2.67 -11.20 5.66
C ILE A 22 3.10 -10.51 6.97
N GLY A 23 2.25 -9.63 7.52
CA GLY A 23 2.42 -9.07 8.87
C GLY A 23 3.14 -7.71 8.94
N HIS A 24 3.31 -7.01 7.82
CA HIS A 24 3.77 -5.63 7.85
C HIS A 24 2.61 -4.66 8.13
N LYS A 25 2.90 -3.57 8.83
CA LYS A 25 1.95 -2.46 8.99
C LYS A 25 2.12 -1.54 7.79
N VAL A 26 1.14 -1.55 6.89
CA VAL A 26 1.20 -0.82 5.62
C VAL A 26 0.24 0.36 5.65
N ILE A 27 0.71 1.52 5.19
CA ILE A 27 -0.14 2.65 4.84
C ILE A 27 0.02 2.91 3.33
N CYS A 28 -1.10 2.92 2.61
CA CYS A 28 -1.12 3.28 1.21
C CYS A 28 -1.63 4.73 1.09
N VAL A 29 -0.96 5.54 0.29
CA VAL A 29 -1.28 6.95 0.05
C VAL A 29 -1.43 7.16 -1.44
N ASP A 30 -2.49 7.83 -1.85
CA ASP A 30 -2.70 8.28 -3.23
C ASP A 30 -3.00 9.78 -3.22
N ASN A 31 -2.78 10.44 -4.35
CA ASN A 31 -3.19 11.82 -4.56
C ASN A 31 -4.49 11.94 -5.36
N ASP A 32 -5.09 10.82 -5.75
CA ASP A 32 -6.44 10.82 -6.31
C ASP A 32 -7.44 11.24 -5.22
N GLU A 33 -8.03 12.42 -5.39
CA GLU A 33 -9.03 12.99 -4.49
C GLU A 33 -10.46 12.49 -4.78
N ARG A 34 -10.65 11.67 -5.83
CA ARG A 34 -11.97 11.14 -6.19
C ARG A 34 -12.52 10.09 -5.22
#